data_AF-A0A930X1C2-F1
#
_entry.id   AF-A0A930X1C2-F1
#
_cell.length_a   1.000
_cell.length_b   1.000
_cell.length_c   1.000
_cell.angle_alpha   90.00
_cell.angle_beta   90.00
_cell.angle_gamma   90.00
#
_symmetry.space_group_name_H-M   'P 1'
#
loop_
_entity.id
_entity.type
_entity.pdbx_description
1 polymer ?
#
loop_
_entity_poly.entity_id
_entity_poly.type
_entity_poly.pdbx_seq_one_letter_code
_entity_poly.pdbx_strand_id
1 'polypeptide(L)'
;MQADASSKISLAFDVKNYESMSTTVDNKEIKYRAFEYIPYVANPIDIDQQYMNIYVPEEYFNNGTVNGYNTQTAPIFMPNAVGGYMPSQAMTPKVENGKPNSVVYALSRGYVVASPATRGRTNKAS
;
A
#
# COMPACT_ATOMS: atom_id res chain seq x y z
N MET A 1 -20.94 -15.35 29.07
CA MET A 1 -19.53 -14.93 29.21
C MET A 1 -19.35 -13.75 28.28
N GLN A 2 -19.25 -12.53 28.83
CA GLN A 2 -18.87 -11.36 28.04
C GLN A 2 -17.42 -11.57 27.57
N ALA A 3 -17.16 -11.41 26.28
CA ALA A 3 -15.81 -11.43 25.76
C ALA A 3 -15.12 -10.11 26.18
N ASP A 4 -14.16 -10.24 27.09
CA ASP A 4 -13.29 -9.16 27.53
C ASP A 4 -12.37 -8.68 26.41
N ALA A 5 -12.29 -7.35 26.29
CA ALA A 5 -11.25 -6.52 25.66
C ALA A 5 -10.68 -6.98 24.30
N SER A 6 -11.17 -6.35 23.22
CA SER A 6 -10.41 -6.22 21.96
C SER A 6 -8.98 -5.77 22.28
N SER A 7 -8.00 -6.64 22.04
CA SER A 7 -6.59 -6.25 22.11
C SER A 7 -6.36 -5.19 21.04
N LYS A 8 -5.99 -3.97 21.45
CA LYS A 8 -5.71 -2.88 20.52
C LYS A 8 -4.68 -3.34 19.49
N ILE A 9 -4.97 -3.11 18.23
CA ILE A 9 -4.02 -3.42 17.15
C ILE A 9 -2.82 -2.49 17.29
N SER A 10 -1.61 -3.05 17.31
CA SER A 10 -0.38 -2.27 17.29
C SER A 10 -0.26 -1.56 15.94
N LEU A 11 0.06 -0.26 15.97
CA LEU A 11 0.32 0.56 14.78
C LEU A 11 1.81 0.66 14.45
N ALA A 12 2.66 -0.13 15.13
CA ALA A 12 4.07 -0.21 14.80
C ALA A 12 4.23 -0.89 13.44
N PHE A 13 4.88 -0.20 12.50
CA PHE A 13 5.16 -0.76 11.18
C PHE A 13 6.23 -1.84 11.28
N ASP A 14 5.89 -3.08 10.90
CA ASP A 14 6.83 -4.18 10.85
C ASP A 14 7.55 -4.24 9.49
N VAL A 15 8.75 -3.67 9.47
CA VAL A 15 9.62 -3.61 8.28
C VAL A 15 10.06 -5.00 7.78
N LYS A 16 9.84 -6.08 8.54
CA LYS A 16 10.24 -7.44 8.17
C LYS A 16 9.12 -8.24 7.51
N ASN A 17 7.86 -7.81 7.66
CA ASN A 17 6.70 -8.51 7.11
C ASN A 17 6.39 -8.03 5.69
N TYR A 18 7.28 -8.37 4.74
CA TYR A 18 7.14 -8.00 3.34
C TYR A 18 7.28 -9.20 2.41
N GLU A 19 6.75 -9.04 1.20
CA GLU A 19 7.05 -9.90 0.05
C GLU A 19 7.86 -9.12 -0.99
N SER A 20 8.91 -9.73 -1.55
CA SER A 20 9.64 -9.14 -2.68
C SER A 20 8.94 -9.48 -3.98
N MET A 21 8.60 -8.45 -4.74
CA MET A 21 7.84 -8.55 -5.99
C MET A 21 8.61 -7.87 -7.13
N SER A 22 8.33 -8.25 -8.37
CA SER A 22 8.80 -7.53 -9.54
C SER A 22 7.73 -7.39 -10.61
N THR A 23 7.88 -6.36 -11.45
CA THR A 23 7.04 -6.15 -12.62
C THR A 23 7.83 -5.44 -13.71
N THR A 24 7.33 -5.45 -14.95
CA THR A 24 7.99 -4.82 -16.09
C THR A 24 7.17 -3.66 -16.61
N VAL A 25 7.82 -2.49 -16.77
CA VAL A 25 7.25 -1.26 -17.33
C VAL A 25 8.23 -0.67 -18.32
N ASP A 26 7.77 -0.31 -19.51
CA ASP A 26 8.62 0.29 -20.55
C ASP A 26 9.93 -0.51 -20.80
N ASN A 27 9.82 -1.84 -20.81
CA ASN A 27 10.93 -2.80 -20.91
C ASN A 27 11.99 -2.74 -19.80
N LYS A 28 11.65 -2.13 -18.65
CA LYS A 28 12.49 -2.12 -17.45
C LYS A 28 11.83 -2.94 -16.35
N GLU A 29 12.60 -3.85 -15.76
CA GLU A 29 12.17 -4.54 -14.54
C GLU A 29 12.24 -3.54 -13.36
N ILE A 30 11.19 -3.56 -12.54
CA ILE A 30 11.10 -2.81 -11.29
C ILE A 30 10.92 -3.84 -10.19
N LYS A 31 11.75 -3.75 -9.15
CA LYS A 31 11.66 -4.58 -7.94
C LYS A 31 11.18 -3.73 -6.78
N TYR A 32 10.29 -4.29 -5.97
CA TYR A 32 9.73 -3.59 -4.83
C TYR A 32 9.36 -4.57 -3.72
N ARG A 33 9.35 -4.07 -2.49
CA ARG A 33 8.80 -4.77 -1.33
C ARG A 33 7.35 -4.38 -1.15
N ALA A 34 6.47 -5.37 -1.03
CA ALA A 34 5.06 -5.23 -0.76
C ALA A 34 4.79 -5.52 0.72
N PHE A 35 4.19 -4.55 1.41
CA PHE A 35 3.69 -4.67 2.78
C PHE A 35 2.17 -4.50 2.71
N GLU A 36 1.42 -5.59 2.71
CA GLU A 36 -0.03 -5.56 2.48
C GLU A 36 -0.83 -5.79 3.76
N TYR A 37 -2.08 -5.31 3.76
CA TYR A 37 -3.02 -5.49 4.87
C TYR A 37 -2.55 -4.90 6.21
N ILE A 38 -1.82 -3.78 6.17
CA ILE A 38 -1.34 -3.10 7.37
C ILE A 38 -2.52 -2.33 8.01
N PRO A 39 -2.91 -2.63 9.25
CA PRO A 39 -3.92 -1.85 9.95
C PRO A 39 -3.42 -0.42 10.19
N TYR A 40 -4.19 0.59 9.80
CA TYR A 40 -3.83 2.00 10.03
C TYR A 40 -4.58 2.66 11.19
N VAL A 41 -5.49 1.93 11.86
CA VAL A 41 -6.18 2.36 13.08
C VAL A 41 -6.13 1.28 14.16
N ALA A 42 -5.98 1.69 15.42
CA ALA A 42 -5.85 0.75 16.53
C ALA A 42 -7.17 0.03 16.90
N ASN A 43 -8.31 0.60 16.48
CA ASN A 43 -9.65 0.08 16.74
C ASN A 43 -10.48 0.18 15.43
N PRO A 44 -10.28 -0.72 14.45
CA PRO A 44 -11.09 -0.73 13.24
C PRO A 44 -12.52 -1.18 13.56
N ILE A 45 -13.49 -0.53 12.94
CA ILE A 45 -14.90 -0.92 12.92
C ILE A 45 -15.17 -1.86 11.74
N ASP A 46 -14.37 -1.74 10.68
CA ASP A 46 -14.42 -2.59 9.48
C ASP A 46 -12.97 -2.86 9.03
N ILE A 47 -12.42 -4.02 9.43
CA ILE A 47 -11.00 -4.34 9.18
C ILE A 47 -10.70 -4.52 7.69
N ASP A 48 -11.69 -4.94 6.90
CA ASP A 48 -11.58 -5.15 5.45
C ASP A 48 -11.58 -3.82 4.67
N GLN A 49 -11.79 -2.69 5.35
CA GLN A 49 -11.80 -1.34 4.76
C GLN A 49 -10.94 -0.34 5.55
N GLN A 50 -10.25 -0.81 6.59
CA GLN A 50 -9.40 0.02 7.46
C GLN A 50 -7.98 -0.54 7.57
N TYR A 51 -7.43 -0.91 6.42
CA TYR A 51 -6.05 -1.32 6.21
C TYR A 51 -5.42 -0.52 5.06
N MET A 52 -4.10 -0.60 4.93
CA MET A 52 -3.33 0.04 3.86
C MET A 52 -2.26 -0.92 3.33
N ASN A 53 -1.99 -0.82 2.04
CA ASN A 53 -0.82 -1.46 1.43
C ASN A 53 0.27 -0.43 1.21
N ILE A 54 1.51 -0.79 1.50
CA ILE A 54 2.70 0.02 1.24
C ILE A 54 3.62 -0.73 0.29
N TYR A 55 4.06 -0.06 -0.77
CA TYR A 55 4.99 -0.57 -1.76
C TYR A 55 6.22 0.33 -1.83
N VAL A 56 7.40 -0.25 -1.67
CA VAL A 56 8.67 0.49 -1.59
C VAL A 56 9.64 -0.07 -2.62
N PRO A 57 10.28 0.75 -3.47
CA PRO A 57 11.36 0.28 -4.35
C PRO A 57 12.45 -0.48 -3.59
N GLU A 58 12.86 -1.64 -4.09
CA GLU A 58 13.81 -2.54 -3.41
C GLU A 58 15.19 -1.87 -3.23
N GLU A 59 15.58 -0.98 -4.14
CA GLU A 59 16.82 -0.20 -4.08
C GLU A 59 16.97 0.57 -2.77
N TYR A 60 15.87 1.03 -2.17
CA TYR A 60 15.87 1.81 -0.94
C TYR A 60 16.28 1.01 0.30
N PHE A 61 16.17 -0.32 0.26
CA PHE A 61 16.67 -1.19 1.32
C PHE A 61 18.17 -1.48 1.19
N ASN A 62 18.77 -1.10 0.06
CA ASN A 62 20.18 -1.33 -0.27
C ASN A 62 20.98 -0.02 -0.34
N ASN A 63 20.48 1.05 0.30
CA ASN A 63 21.04 2.41 0.24
C ASN A 63 21.18 2.96 -1.19
N GLY A 64 20.40 2.44 -2.13
CA GLY A 64 20.39 2.86 -3.52
C GLY A 64 19.48 4.06 -3.77
N THR A 65 19.41 4.45 -5.05
CA THR A 65 18.55 5.55 -5.52
C THR A 65 17.73 5.12 -6.73
N VAL A 66 16.54 5.69 -6.87
CA VAL A 66 15.70 5.54 -8.08
C VAL A 66 15.37 6.93 -8.58
N ASN A 67 15.79 7.25 -9.81
CA ASN A 67 15.63 8.58 -10.43
C ASN A 67 16.07 9.76 -9.52
N GLY A 68 17.16 9.58 -8.77
CA GLY A 68 17.72 10.61 -7.88
C GLY A 68 17.11 10.67 -6.48
N TYR A 69 16.04 9.91 -6.21
CA TYR A 69 15.46 9.80 -4.87
C TYR A 69 16.09 8.67 -4.06
N ASN A 70 16.23 8.86 -2.75
CA ASN A 70 16.64 7.84 -1.78
C ASN A 70 15.56 7.66 -0.69
N THR A 71 15.85 6.85 0.33
CA THR A 71 14.95 6.58 1.48
C THR A 71 14.43 7.83 2.20
N GLN A 72 15.18 8.93 2.18
CA GLN A 72 14.84 10.17 2.88
C GLN A 72 14.09 11.17 2.01
N THR A 73 14.17 11.04 0.69
CA THR A 73 13.66 12.05 -0.26
C THR A 73 12.59 11.51 -1.19
N ALA A 74 12.36 10.19 -1.21
CA ALA A 74 11.37 9.57 -2.08
C ALA A 74 9.97 10.16 -1.80
N PRO A 75 9.27 10.68 -2.82
CA PRO A 75 7.88 11.07 -2.67
C PRO A 75 7.02 9.88 -2.25
N ILE A 76 6.03 10.13 -1.39
CA ILE A 76 5.00 9.15 -1.04
C ILE A 76 3.75 9.46 -1.85
N PHE A 77 3.42 8.58 -2.79
CA PHE A 77 2.18 8.63 -3.53
C PHE A 77 1.08 7.89 -2.77
N MET A 78 -0.02 8.56 -2.46
CA MET A 78 -1.13 7.99 -1.68
C MET A 78 -2.41 7.88 -2.52
N PRO A 79 -2.52 6.89 -3.41
CA PRO A 79 -3.70 6.71 -4.23
C PRO A 79 -4.84 6.02 -3.46
N ASN A 80 -6.07 6.34 -3.84
CA ASN A 80 -7.28 5.63 -3.42
C ASN A 80 -8.16 5.31 -4.63
N ALA A 81 -9.04 4.32 -4.48
CA ALA A 81 -9.94 3.86 -5.54
C ALA A 81 -11.41 4.27 -5.29
N VAL A 82 -11.64 5.35 -4.54
CA VAL A 82 -13.00 5.82 -4.22
C VAL A 82 -13.69 6.32 -5.49
N GLY A 83 -14.89 5.79 -5.74
CA GLY A 83 -15.78 6.25 -6.80
C GLY A 83 -17.22 6.32 -6.31
N GLY A 84 -17.94 7.40 -6.62
CA GLY A 84 -19.35 7.55 -6.24
C GLY A 84 -19.62 7.44 -4.73
N TYR A 85 -18.64 7.83 -3.89
CA TYR A 85 -18.63 7.69 -2.44
C TYR A 85 -18.76 6.24 -1.93
N MET A 86 -18.47 5.25 -2.77
CA MET A 86 -18.49 3.84 -2.38
C MET A 86 -17.20 3.45 -1.63
N PRO A 87 -17.24 2.38 -0.82
CA PRO A 87 -16.04 1.81 -0.21
C PRO A 87 -15.04 1.40 -1.29
N SER A 88 -13.75 1.41 -0.98
CA SER A 88 -12.71 1.01 -1.93
C SER A 88 -11.61 0.21 -1.24
N GLN A 89 -11.09 -0.79 -1.95
CA GLN A 89 -9.93 -1.56 -1.51
C GLN A 89 -8.64 -0.80 -1.81
N ALA A 90 -7.57 -1.15 -1.09
CA ALA A 90 -6.24 -0.65 -1.40
C ALA A 90 -5.86 -0.99 -2.85
N MET A 91 -5.29 -0.04 -3.57
CA MET A 91 -4.80 -0.27 -4.92
C MET A 91 -3.52 -1.09 -4.87
N THR A 92 -3.45 -2.13 -5.69
CA THR A 92 -2.28 -2.99 -5.82
C THR A 92 -1.54 -2.72 -7.13
N PRO A 93 -0.22 -2.99 -7.24
CA PRO A 93 0.51 -2.90 -8.49
C PRO A 93 -0.06 -3.90 -9.51
N LYS A 94 -0.54 -3.40 -10.65
CA LYS A 94 -1.10 -4.25 -11.72
C LYS A 94 -0.68 -3.75 -13.09
N VAL A 95 -0.33 -4.71 -13.96
CA VAL A 95 -0.18 -4.48 -15.41
C VAL A 95 -1.25 -5.32 -16.10
N GLU A 96 -2.14 -4.66 -16.84
CA GLU A 96 -3.25 -5.31 -17.53
C GLU A 96 -3.21 -4.95 -19.01
N ASN A 97 -3.18 -5.95 -19.89
CA ASN A 97 -3.03 -5.76 -21.34
C ASN A 97 -1.86 -4.84 -21.71
N GLY A 98 -0.72 -5.00 -21.02
CA GLY A 98 0.49 -4.19 -21.20
C GLY A 98 0.39 -2.76 -20.66
N LYS A 99 -0.70 -2.38 -19.99
CA LYS A 99 -0.88 -1.05 -19.39
C LYS A 99 -0.65 -1.12 -17.88
N PRO A 100 0.40 -0.47 -17.35
CA PRO A 100 0.59 -0.36 -15.92
C PRO A 100 -0.44 0.59 -15.31
N ASN A 101 -0.92 0.29 -14.11
CA ASN A 101 -1.71 1.24 -13.34
C ASN A 101 -0.82 2.31 -12.68
N SER A 102 -1.45 3.28 -12.01
CA SER A 102 -0.74 4.39 -11.36
C SER A 102 0.23 3.95 -10.27
N VAL A 103 -0.05 2.85 -9.56
CA VAL A 103 0.84 2.29 -8.53
C VAL A 103 2.15 1.84 -9.16
N VAL A 104 2.08 1.06 -10.24
CA VAL A 104 3.26 0.57 -10.96
C VAL A 104 4.06 1.73 -11.57
N TYR A 105 3.39 2.73 -12.15
CA TYR A 105 4.08 3.92 -12.65
C TYR A 105 4.75 4.74 -11.54
N ALA A 106 4.15 4.87 -10.36
CA ALA A 106 4.76 5.58 -9.25
C ALA A 106 6.03 4.86 -8.77
N LEU A 107 5.99 3.53 -8.63
CA LEU A 107 7.16 2.72 -8.28
C LEU A 107 8.28 2.85 -9.32
N SER A 108 7.95 2.84 -10.62
CA SER A 108 8.94 3.02 -11.70
C SER A 108 9.65 4.38 -11.65
N ARG A 109 9.02 5.37 -11.02
CA ARG A 109 9.57 6.72 -10.83
C ARG A 109 10.34 6.89 -9.52
N GLY A 110 10.39 5.87 -8.66
CA GLY A 110 11.05 5.92 -7.36
C GLY A 110 10.15 6.45 -6.26
N TYR A 111 8.83 6.37 -6.41
CA TYR A 111 7.92 6.79 -5.35
C TYR A 111 7.66 5.59 -4.44
N VAL A 112 7.54 5.86 -3.14
CA VAL A 112 6.86 4.94 -2.23
C VAL A 112 5.37 5.08 -2.50
N VAL A 113 4.64 3.98 -2.54
CA VAL A 113 3.18 4.01 -2.67
C VAL A 113 2.57 3.56 -1.37
N ALA A 114 1.67 4.35 -0.80
CA ALA A 114 0.90 4.00 0.40
C ALA A 114 -0.58 4.10 0.07
N SER A 115 -1.20 2.98 -0.29
CA SER A 115 -2.59 2.93 -0.77
C SER A 115 -3.54 2.40 0.32
N PRO A 116 -4.35 3.27 0.94
CA PRO A 116 -5.33 2.85 1.93
C PRO A 116 -6.56 2.24 1.26
N ALA A 117 -7.12 1.20 1.89
CA ALA A 117 -8.54 0.90 1.76
C ALA A 117 -9.35 1.95 2.53
N THR A 118 -10.53 2.26 2.02
CA THR A 118 -11.34 3.36 2.52
C THR A 118 -12.80 2.94 2.64
N ARG A 119 -13.40 3.32 3.76
CA ARG A 119 -14.86 3.24 3.91
C ARG A 119 -15.57 4.19 2.94
N GLY A 120 -16.87 3.94 2.74
CA GLY A 120 -17.80 4.72 1.93
C GLY A 120 -19.24 4.50 2.36
N ARG A 121 -20.19 5.04 1.60
CA ARG A 121 -21.61 5.19 1.97
C ARG A 121 -22.39 3.88 2.18
N THR A 122 -21.86 2.75 1.74
CA THR A 122 -22.49 1.42 1.92
C THR A 122 -21.80 0.56 2.96
N ASN A 123 -20.74 1.03 3.61
CA ASN A 123 -20.22 0.33 4.79
C ASN A 123 -21.27 0.39 5.90
N LYS A 124 -21.53 -0.76 6.49
CA LYS A 124 -22.23 -0.84 7.76
C LYS A 124 -21.17 -0.83 8.84
N ALA A 125 -21.41 -0.09 9.92
CA ALA A 125 -20.66 -0.34 11.14
C ALA A 125 -21.03 -1.75 11.61
N SER A 126 -20.09 -2.69 11.53
CA SER A 126 -20.19 -4.00 12.16
C SER A 126 -20.04 -3.87 13.67
#